data_AF-A0A0Q5Z8G3-F1
#
_entry.id   AF-A0A0Q5Z8G3-F1
#
_cell.length_a   1.000
_cell.length_b   1.000
_cell.length_c   1.000
_cell.angle_alpha   90.00
_cell.angle_beta   90.00
_cell.angle_gamma   90.00
#
_symmetry.space_group_name_H-M   'P 1'
#
loop_
_entity.id
_entity.type
_entity.pdbx_description
1 polymer ?
#
loop_
_entity_poly.entity_id
_entity_poly.type
_entity_poly.pdbx_seq_one_letter_code
_entity_poly.pdbx_strand_id
1 'polypeptide(L)'
;MGSRLARWLVRATVMLAVIVAVVVAAGWVVLSQPQFGAPMAGARLERALANPQYRDGRFVNLEPEAPSSPAALGNYIVKQFSGDEVRVPPAPPPVLAVDKASLAAAPPSSGLRAFWIGHASTYVELDGLRFLLDPVFSERVSPLPVGPGRFHAPPVALADLPRIDAVLISHDHYDHLDMDTVRHLARRGSKFFVPLGIGAHLERWGVPAAQIEELEWWQERTLGSVRIVCTPTRHYSGRGLRDRSSTLWSSWSVVGPDHRFFYSGDTGYSRLFQDIGARLGPFDIAFVKIGAYGPGASWFDIHMPPEQAVQVHRDVRGKRMFPVHWSTFNLAYHDWDEPIRRTLAEAGRTGVELVTPRLGEWVDADREFKSTRWWEAVR
;
A
#
# COMPACT_ATOMS: atom_id res chain seq x y z
N MET A 1 -25.10 58.96 -11.29
CA MET A 1 -24.56 57.62 -11.65
C MET A 1 -23.62 57.01 -10.60
N GLY A 2 -22.76 57.77 -9.89
CA GLY A 2 -21.76 57.23 -8.95
C GLY A 2 -22.28 56.43 -7.74
N SER A 3 -23.45 56.77 -7.17
CA SER A 3 -23.97 56.11 -5.95
C SER A 3 -24.60 54.73 -6.18
N ARG A 4 -24.98 54.40 -7.43
CA ARG A 4 -25.47 53.06 -7.80
C ARG A 4 -24.30 52.11 -8.05
N LEU A 5 -23.26 52.58 -8.73
CA LEU A 5 -22.03 51.82 -8.97
C LEU A 5 -21.32 51.49 -7.65
N ALA A 6 -21.17 52.45 -6.74
CA ALA A 6 -20.56 52.22 -5.43
C ALA A 6 -21.32 51.17 -4.59
N ARG A 7 -22.66 51.25 -4.54
CA ARG A 7 -23.49 50.25 -3.85
C ARG A 7 -23.41 48.87 -4.51
N TRP A 8 -23.32 48.82 -5.83
CA TRP A 8 -23.13 47.57 -6.56
C TRP A 8 -21.76 46.95 -6.26
N LEU A 9 -20.68 47.74 -6.28
CA LEU A 9 -19.33 47.29 -5.93
C LEU A 9 -19.27 46.75 -4.49
N VAL A 10 -19.83 47.47 -3.51
CA VAL A 10 -19.89 46.99 -2.11
C VAL A 10 -20.66 45.66 -2.02
N ARG A 11 -21.82 45.54 -2.68
CA ARG A 11 -22.59 44.29 -2.71
C ARG A 11 -21.82 43.15 -3.38
N ALA A 12 -21.13 43.42 -4.48
CA ALA A 12 -20.32 42.44 -5.19
C ALA A 12 -19.12 41.97 -4.34
N THR A 13 -18.43 42.89 -3.65
CA THR A 13 -17.34 42.56 -2.72
C THR A 13 -17.84 41.75 -1.53
N VAL A 14 -18.97 42.12 -0.92
CA VAL A 14 -19.58 41.35 0.17
C VAL A 14 -20.00 39.96 -0.31
N MET A 15 -20.63 39.86 -1.48
CA MET A 15 -21.02 38.58 -2.07
C MET A 15 -19.80 37.69 -2.36
N LEU A 16 -18.73 38.25 -2.92
CA LEU A 16 -17.48 37.52 -3.14
C LEU A 16 -16.87 37.06 -1.81
N ALA A 17 -16.83 37.91 -0.79
CA ALA A 17 -16.32 37.55 0.53
C ALA A 17 -17.15 36.43 1.17
N VAL A 18 -18.48 36.45 1.03
CA VAL A 18 -19.36 35.38 1.48
C VAL A 18 -19.09 34.08 0.72
N ILE A 19 -18.95 34.14 -0.62
CA ILE A 19 -18.63 32.96 -1.43
C ILE A 19 -17.28 32.35 -1.00
N VAL A 20 -16.25 33.19 -0.83
CA VAL A 20 -14.93 32.74 -0.35
C VAL A 20 -15.04 32.11 1.03
N ALA A 21 -15.76 32.73 1.97
CA ALA A 21 -15.97 32.20 3.31
C ALA A 21 -16.69 30.83 3.27
N VAL A 22 -17.71 30.68 2.42
CA VAL A 22 -18.43 29.41 2.22
C VAL A 22 -17.51 28.34 1.64
N VAL A 23 -16.70 28.67 0.63
CA VAL A 23 -15.74 27.73 0.02
C VAL A 23 -14.67 27.31 1.03
N VAL A 24 -14.13 28.24 1.81
CA VAL A 24 -13.15 27.95 2.86
C VAL A 24 -13.76 27.06 3.95
N ALA A 25 -14.98 27.37 4.41
CA ALA A 25 -15.68 26.57 5.40
C ALA A 25 -15.98 25.16 4.88
N ALA A 26 -16.46 25.02 3.63
CA ALA A 26 -16.70 23.74 3.00
C ALA A 26 -15.40 22.93 2.86
N GLY A 27 -14.32 23.57 2.42
CA GLY A 27 -12.99 22.95 2.34
C GLY A 27 -12.49 22.47 3.71
N TRP A 28 -12.68 23.28 4.75
CA TRP A 28 -12.35 22.88 6.13
C TRP A 28 -13.16 21.67 6.58
N VAL A 29 -14.48 21.66 6.36
CA VAL A 29 -15.35 20.53 6.72
C VAL A 29 -14.91 19.24 6.03
N VAL A 30 -14.56 19.31 4.75
CA VAL A 30 -14.05 18.15 3.98
C VAL A 30 -12.70 17.67 4.53
N LEU A 31 -11.73 18.56 4.69
CA LEU A 31 -10.39 18.19 5.17
C LEU A 31 -10.38 17.78 6.66
N SER A 32 -11.41 18.16 7.41
CA SER A 32 -11.62 17.72 8.79
C SER A 32 -12.26 16.34 8.90
N GLN A 33 -12.64 15.69 7.80
CA GLN A 33 -13.25 14.36 7.86
C GLN A 33 -12.25 13.30 8.39
N PRO A 34 -12.73 12.26 9.12
CA PRO A 34 -11.85 11.29 9.77
C PRO A 34 -10.88 10.57 8.83
N GLN A 35 -11.27 10.28 7.58
CA GLN A 35 -10.45 9.54 6.61
C GLN A 35 -9.12 10.21 6.24
N PHE A 36 -8.99 11.52 6.47
CA PHE A 36 -7.74 12.27 6.30
C PHE A 36 -6.72 12.02 7.42
N GLY A 37 -7.06 11.24 8.44
CA GLY A 37 -6.13 10.89 9.52
C GLY A 37 -5.82 12.07 10.46
N ALA A 38 -4.85 11.92 11.34
CA ALA A 38 -4.39 12.98 12.25
C ALA A 38 -2.88 13.24 12.08
N PRO A 39 -2.41 14.48 12.30
CA PRO A 39 -0.98 14.76 12.35
C PRO A 39 -0.33 14.12 13.58
N MET A 40 0.98 13.90 13.51
CA MET A 40 1.77 13.53 14.69
C MET A 40 1.75 14.65 15.74
N ALA A 41 1.71 14.27 17.02
CA ALA A 41 1.79 15.18 18.15
C ALA A 41 2.47 14.50 19.34
N GLY A 42 2.89 15.31 20.33
CA GLY A 42 3.49 14.82 21.59
C GLY A 42 4.69 13.88 21.36
N ALA A 43 4.74 12.79 22.13
CA ALA A 43 5.84 11.81 22.08
C ALA A 43 6.09 11.23 20.68
N ARG A 44 5.06 11.11 19.83
CA ARG A 44 5.21 10.64 18.45
C ARG A 44 5.97 11.64 17.59
N LEU A 45 5.66 12.93 17.74
CA LEU A 45 6.37 14.00 17.05
C LEU A 45 7.80 14.14 17.58
N GLU A 46 8.02 13.97 18.88
CA GLU A 46 9.37 13.96 19.48
C GLU A 46 10.25 12.84 18.90
N ARG A 47 9.69 11.62 18.75
CA ARG A 47 10.37 10.51 18.06
C ARG A 47 10.71 10.86 16.61
N ALA A 48 9.77 11.47 15.89
CA ALA A 48 10.01 11.89 14.50
C ALA A 48 11.13 12.94 14.43
N LEU A 49 11.10 13.97 15.29
CA LEU A 49 12.13 15.01 15.33
C LEU A 49 13.52 14.47 15.71
N ALA A 50 13.59 13.37 16.47
CA ALA A 50 14.84 12.69 16.79
C ALA A 50 15.34 11.77 15.67
N ASN A 51 14.51 11.46 14.67
CA ASN A 51 14.85 10.57 13.58
C ASN A 51 15.73 11.30 12.53
N PRO A 52 16.92 10.78 12.15
CA PRO A 52 17.82 11.45 11.20
C PRO A 52 17.25 11.67 9.78
N GLN A 53 16.22 10.91 9.43
CA GLN A 53 15.50 10.98 8.16
C GLN A 53 14.29 11.93 8.23
N TYR A 54 13.98 12.55 9.36
CA TYR A 54 12.93 13.56 9.46
C TYR A 54 13.52 14.98 9.43
N ARG A 55 13.23 15.75 8.38
CA ARG A 55 13.75 17.10 8.13
C ARG A 55 12.67 17.99 7.57
N ASP A 56 12.60 19.24 8.03
CA ASP A 56 11.65 20.24 7.53
C ASP A 56 10.18 19.78 7.57
N GLY A 57 9.80 19.02 8.61
CA GLY A 57 8.44 18.51 8.78
C GLY A 57 8.06 17.30 7.92
N ARG A 58 9.04 16.61 7.33
CA ARG A 58 8.83 15.43 6.48
C ARG A 58 9.93 14.39 6.65
N PHE A 59 9.59 13.11 6.45
CA PHE A 59 10.56 12.06 6.24
C PHE A 59 11.17 12.17 4.83
N VAL A 60 12.43 11.73 4.68
CA VAL A 60 13.14 11.68 3.40
C VAL A 60 13.71 10.29 3.14
N ASN A 61 13.78 9.90 1.87
CA ASN A 61 14.39 8.65 1.44
C ASN A 61 15.90 8.62 1.74
N LEU A 62 16.45 7.42 1.98
CA LEU A 62 17.89 7.20 2.14
C LEU A 62 18.65 7.51 0.85
N GLU A 63 18.06 7.14 -0.28
CA GLU A 63 18.51 7.50 -1.62
C GLU A 63 17.68 8.70 -2.11
N PRO A 64 18.30 9.85 -2.45
CA PRO A 64 17.56 11.03 -2.90
C PRO A 64 16.67 10.75 -4.10
N GLU A 65 15.46 11.32 -4.12
CA GLU A 65 14.58 11.30 -5.28
C GLU A 65 15.08 12.27 -6.36
N ALA A 66 14.95 11.88 -7.63
CA ALA A 66 15.13 12.78 -8.75
C ALA A 66 14.10 13.92 -8.66
N PRO A 67 14.51 15.17 -8.92
CA PRO A 67 13.59 16.30 -8.88
C PRO A 67 12.46 16.10 -9.89
N SER A 68 11.23 16.35 -9.45
CA SER A 68 10.08 16.41 -10.34
C SER A 68 10.25 17.60 -11.28
N SER A 69 10.27 17.36 -12.60
CA SER A 69 10.35 18.45 -13.59
C SER A 69 8.95 18.88 -14.05
N PRO A 70 8.72 20.16 -14.38
CA PRO A 70 7.45 20.60 -14.98
C PRO A 70 7.10 19.85 -16.28
N ALA A 71 8.12 19.41 -17.03
CA ALA A 71 7.94 18.55 -18.20
C ALA A 71 7.39 17.15 -17.85
N ALA A 72 7.78 16.58 -16.71
CA ALA A 72 7.21 15.32 -16.22
C ALA A 72 5.72 15.46 -15.88
N LEU A 73 5.31 16.58 -15.28
CA LEU A 73 3.90 16.88 -14.99
C LEU A 73 3.09 17.12 -16.29
N GLY A 74 3.68 17.78 -17.28
CA GLY A 74 3.06 17.93 -18.61
C GLY A 74 2.85 16.59 -19.32
N ASN A 75 3.87 15.74 -19.33
CA ASN A 75 3.78 14.38 -19.89
C ASN A 75 2.75 13.52 -19.16
N TYR A 76 2.63 13.69 -17.83
CA TYR A 76 1.60 13.03 -17.01
C TYR A 76 0.18 13.40 -17.47
N ILE A 77 -0.09 14.68 -17.69
CA ILE A 77 -1.41 15.15 -18.17
C ILE A 77 -1.68 14.65 -19.58
N VAL A 78 -0.71 14.77 -20.50
CA VAL A 78 -0.87 14.28 -21.88
C VAL A 78 -1.21 12.80 -21.89
N LYS A 79 -0.43 11.96 -21.20
CA LYS A 79 -0.66 10.51 -21.15
C LYS A 79 -2.01 10.16 -20.50
N GLN A 80 -2.55 10.98 -19.59
CA GLN A 80 -3.89 10.78 -19.03
C GLN A 80 -5.01 10.86 -20.05
N PHE A 81 -4.86 11.71 -21.06
CA PHE A 81 -5.95 12.01 -22.00
C PHE A 81 -5.68 11.52 -23.43
N SER A 82 -4.44 11.15 -23.77
CA SER A 82 -4.04 10.74 -25.12
C SER A 82 -3.52 9.30 -25.23
N GLY A 83 -3.52 8.54 -24.14
CA GLY A 83 -3.05 7.16 -24.14
C GLY A 83 -4.07 6.18 -24.75
N ASP A 84 -3.58 5.16 -25.43
CA ASP A 84 -4.36 4.05 -26.00
C ASP A 84 -4.39 2.80 -25.09
N GLU A 85 -3.91 2.94 -23.84
CA GLU A 85 -3.82 1.82 -22.90
C GLU A 85 -5.19 1.34 -22.42
N VAL A 86 -5.34 0.03 -22.31
CA VAL A 86 -6.52 -0.61 -21.71
C VAL A 86 -6.31 -0.70 -20.20
N ARG A 87 -6.71 0.35 -19.49
CA ARG A 87 -6.43 0.50 -18.04
C ARG A 87 -7.47 -0.14 -17.11
N VAL A 88 -8.60 -0.54 -17.68
CA VAL A 88 -9.67 -1.27 -16.99
C VAL A 88 -9.86 -2.58 -17.75
N PRO A 89 -9.87 -3.73 -17.08
CA PRO A 89 -10.11 -5.00 -17.75
C PRO A 89 -11.53 -5.04 -18.34
N PRO A 90 -11.75 -5.66 -19.52
CA PRO A 90 -13.06 -5.69 -20.15
C PRO A 90 -14.05 -6.63 -19.42
N ALA A 91 -13.55 -7.50 -18.54
CA ALA A 91 -14.33 -8.28 -17.59
C ALA A 91 -13.62 -8.34 -16.23
N PRO A 92 -14.33 -8.56 -15.10
CA PRO A 92 -13.69 -8.71 -13.80
C PRO A 92 -12.65 -9.85 -13.80
N PRO A 93 -11.43 -9.62 -13.24
CA PRO A 93 -10.47 -10.68 -12.99
C PRO A 93 -11.08 -11.87 -12.23
N PRO A 94 -10.66 -13.12 -12.50
CA PRO A 94 -11.26 -14.30 -11.89
C PRO A 94 -10.97 -14.35 -10.39
N VAL A 95 -12.04 -14.43 -9.60
CA VAL A 95 -12.00 -14.56 -8.15
C VAL A 95 -12.39 -15.97 -7.74
N LEU A 96 -11.50 -16.66 -7.04
CA LEU A 96 -11.82 -17.87 -6.30
C LEU A 96 -12.35 -17.47 -4.92
N ALA A 97 -13.63 -17.73 -4.67
CA ALA A 97 -14.22 -17.49 -3.37
C ALA A 97 -13.49 -18.34 -2.31
N VAL A 98 -13.02 -17.68 -1.26
CA VAL A 98 -12.45 -18.32 -0.08
C VAL A 98 -13.56 -18.44 0.94
N ASP A 99 -13.98 -19.68 1.20
CA ASP A 99 -15.07 -19.93 2.12
C ASP A 99 -14.63 -19.70 3.57
N LYS A 100 -15.56 -19.23 4.40
CA LYS A 100 -15.33 -18.98 5.83
C LYS A 100 -14.89 -20.22 6.60
N ALA A 101 -15.38 -21.40 6.22
CA ALA A 101 -15.07 -22.65 6.92
C ALA A 101 -13.59 -23.04 6.74
N SER A 102 -13.02 -22.77 5.57
CA SER A 102 -11.62 -23.02 5.22
C SER A 102 -10.67 -22.14 6.03
N LEU A 103 -11.13 -20.95 6.45
CA LEU A 103 -10.42 -20.03 7.32
C LEU A 103 -10.70 -20.24 8.82
N ALA A 104 -11.70 -21.04 9.17
CA ALA A 104 -12.08 -21.28 10.55
C ALA A 104 -11.07 -22.17 11.29
N ALA A 105 -10.43 -23.10 10.58
CA ALA A 105 -9.37 -23.94 11.13
C ALA A 105 -8.19 -23.10 11.62
N ALA A 106 -7.59 -23.48 12.75
CA ALA A 106 -6.37 -22.82 13.25
C ALA A 106 -5.27 -22.84 12.17
N PRO A 107 -4.47 -21.76 12.05
CA PRO A 107 -3.34 -21.77 11.13
C PRO A 107 -2.38 -22.91 11.50
N PRO A 108 -1.72 -23.56 10.53
CA PRO A 108 -0.71 -24.57 10.81
C PRO A 108 0.34 -24.05 11.78
N SER A 109 0.78 -24.86 12.74
CA SER A 109 1.78 -24.47 13.75
C SER A 109 3.16 -24.18 13.15
N SER A 110 3.41 -24.68 11.95
CA SER A 110 4.58 -24.41 11.11
C SER A 110 4.10 -24.38 9.66
N GLY A 111 4.73 -23.54 8.84
CA GLY A 111 4.42 -23.40 7.41
C GLY A 111 4.19 -21.95 7.03
N LEU A 112 4.25 -21.69 5.72
CA LEU A 112 3.90 -20.41 5.12
C LEU A 112 2.94 -20.61 3.96
N ARG A 113 1.74 -20.06 4.06
CA ARG A 113 0.78 -20.00 2.95
C ARG A 113 0.06 -18.67 2.88
N ALA A 114 -0.31 -18.26 1.67
CA ALA A 114 -0.97 -16.99 1.44
C ALA A 114 -1.97 -17.08 0.30
N PHE A 115 -2.94 -16.16 0.29
CA PHE A 115 -3.75 -15.89 -0.90
C PHE A 115 -3.89 -14.39 -1.10
N TRP A 116 -4.06 -14.02 -2.37
CA TRP A 116 -4.18 -12.62 -2.77
C TRP A 116 -5.61 -12.14 -2.65
N ILE A 117 -5.84 -11.04 -1.93
CA ILE A 117 -7.16 -10.40 -1.80
C ILE A 117 -7.41 -9.42 -2.96
N GLY A 118 -6.33 -8.80 -3.44
CA GLY A 118 -6.32 -7.81 -4.51
C GLY A 118 -5.42 -6.64 -4.15
N HIS A 119 -4.84 -6.00 -5.17
CA HIS A 119 -3.89 -4.90 -5.03
C HIS A 119 -2.69 -5.30 -4.15
N ALA A 120 -2.37 -4.54 -3.11
CA ALA A 120 -1.38 -4.90 -2.08
C ALA A 120 -1.91 -5.89 -1.04
N SER A 121 -3.23 -6.04 -0.92
CA SER A 121 -3.87 -6.79 0.15
C SER A 121 -3.64 -8.29 0.04
N THR A 122 -3.01 -8.85 1.07
CA THR A 122 -2.64 -10.27 1.10
C THR A 122 -2.91 -10.85 2.47
N TYR A 123 -3.57 -12.01 2.51
CA TYR A 123 -3.72 -12.81 3.71
C TYR A 123 -2.59 -13.83 3.77
N VAL A 124 -1.92 -13.92 4.92
CA VAL A 124 -0.77 -14.82 5.12
C VAL A 124 -0.94 -15.57 6.43
N GLU A 125 -0.67 -16.87 6.41
CA GLU A 125 -0.45 -17.69 7.60
C GLU A 125 1.02 -18.06 7.66
N LEU A 126 1.65 -17.79 8.80
CA LEU A 126 3.06 -18.06 9.04
C LEU A 126 3.21 -18.58 10.47
N ASP A 127 3.71 -19.81 10.62
CA ASP A 127 4.13 -20.40 11.89
C ASP A 127 3.14 -20.17 13.05
N GLY A 128 1.86 -20.48 12.79
CA GLY A 128 0.77 -20.39 13.76
C GLY A 128 0.11 -19.01 13.91
N LEU A 129 0.54 -18.00 13.14
CA LEU A 129 -0.03 -16.65 13.17
C LEU A 129 -0.67 -16.26 11.84
N ARG A 130 -1.69 -15.40 11.92
CA ARG A 130 -2.37 -14.81 10.76
C ARG A 130 -2.02 -13.34 10.59
N PHE A 131 -1.61 -13.00 9.37
CA PHE A 131 -1.25 -11.65 8.97
C PHE A 131 -2.18 -11.14 7.87
N LEU A 132 -2.44 -9.84 7.91
CA LEU A 132 -2.92 -9.08 6.76
C LEU A 132 -1.90 -8.03 6.38
N LEU A 133 -1.53 -7.98 5.11
CA LEU A 133 -0.64 -6.97 4.54
C LEU A 133 -1.51 -5.94 3.85
N ASP A 134 -1.38 -4.66 4.20
CA ASP A 134 -2.07 -3.51 3.60
C ASP A 134 -3.53 -3.80 3.19
N PRO A 135 -4.39 -4.21 4.16
CA PRO A 135 -5.71 -4.70 3.82
C PRO A 135 -6.65 -3.55 3.44
N VAL A 136 -7.15 -3.60 2.20
CA VAL A 136 -8.14 -2.68 1.64
C VAL A 136 -9.32 -3.49 1.12
N PHE A 137 -10.45 -3.38 1.82
CA PHE A 137 -11.71 -4.04 1.43
C PHE A 137 -12.72 -3.04 0.85
N SER A 138 -12.46 -1.73 0.99
CA SER A 138 -13.27 -0.67 0.40
C SER A 138 -13.35 -0.76 -1.12
N GLU A 139 -14.51 -0.39 -1.65
CA GLU A 139 -14.77 -0.39 -3.10
C GLU A 139 -13.90 0.63 -3.85
N ARG A 140 -13.54 1.72 -3.19
CA ARG A 140 -12.72 2.81 -3.74
C ARG A 140 -11.57 3.19 -2.82
N VAL A 141 -10.46 3.57 -3.43
CA VAL A 141 -9.25 4.06 -2.75
C VAL A 141 -9.16 5.57 -2.88
N SER A 142 -9.99 6.26 -2.09
CA SER A 142 -10.10 7.72 -2.11
C SER A 142 -10.67 8.28 -0.79
N PRO A 143 -10.30 9.51 -0.38
CA PRO A 143 -10.96 10.18 0.74
C PRO A 143 -12.38 10.63 0.44
N LEU A 144 -12.78 10.64 -0.83
CA LEU A 144 -14.06 11.11 -1.34
C LEU A 144 -14.81 9.97 -2.03
N PRO A 145 -16.13 10.06 -2.22
CA PRO A 145 -16.91 9.03 -2.94
C PRO A 145 -16.54 8.88 -4.43
N VAL A 146 -15.61 9.70 -4.93
CA VAL A 146 -15.04 9.66 -6.29
C VAL A 146 -13.59 9.23 -6.22
N GLY A 147 -13.12 8.45 -7.19
CA GLY A 147 -11.74 7.96 -7.24
C GLY A 147 -11.66 6.53 -7.79
N PRO A 148 -10.47 5.92 -7.81
CA PRO A 148 -10.28 4.59 -8.38
C PRO A 148 -11.15 3.56 -7.65
N GLY A 149 -12.01 2.86 -8.40
CA GLY A 149 -12.80 1.74 -7.92
C GLY A 149 -12.15 0.41 -8.31
N ARG A 150 -12.43 -0.64 -7.55
CA ARG A 150 -11.87 -1.96 -7.81
C ARG A 150 -12.52 -2.67 -8.99
N PHE A 151 -11.77 -3.56 -9.63
CA PHE A 151 -12.24 -4.31 -10.81
C PHE A 151 -12.97 -5.62 -10.48
N HIS A 152 -12.89 -6.11 -9.25
CA HIS A 152 -13.41 -7.41 -8.82
C HIS A 152 -13.83 -7.33 -7.35
N ALA A 153 -14.69 -8.24 -6.87
CA ALA A 153 -15.00 -8.42 -5.44
C ALA A 153 -13.78 -8.99 -4.67
N PRO A 154 -13.62 -8.82 -3.33
CA PRO A 154 -12.55 -9.50 -2.61
C PRO A 154 -12.94 -10.99 -2.53
N PRO A 155 -11.98 -11.93 -2.50
CA PRO A 155 -12.27 -13.36 -2.46
C PRO A 155 -12.98 -13.80 -1.18
N VAL A 156 -12.95 -12.99 -0.12
CA VAL A 156 -13.61 -13.22 1.15
C VAL A 156 -14.19 -11.91 1.67
N ALA A 157 -15.36 -11.97 2.30
CA ALA A 157 -15.92 -10.78 2.96
C ALA A 157 -15.10 -10.42 4.21
N LEU A 158 -14.91 -9.12 4.45
CA LEU A 158 -14.18 -8.62 5.63
C LEU A 158 -14.74 -9.21 6.95
N ALA A 159 -16.07 -9.33 7.05
CA ALA A 159 -16.75 -9.90 8.21
C ALA A 159 -16.52 -11.41 8.41
N ASP A 160 -16.13 -12.12 7.35
CA ASP A 160 -15.89 -13.56 7.37
C ASP A 160 -14.44 -13.92 7.62
N LEU A 161 -13.54 -12.93 7.69
CA LEU A 161 -12.17 -13.19 8.13
C LEU A 161 -12.14 -13.80 9.54
N PRO A 162 -11.20 -14.70 9.83
CA PRO A 162 -10.95 -15.14 11.19
C PRO A 162 -10.30 -14.00 11.99
N ARG A 163 -10.00 -14.25 13.28
CA ARG A 163 -9.17 -13.31 14.04
C ARG A 163 -7.79 -13.20 13.37
N ILE A 164 -7.38 -11.97 13.09
CA ILE A 164 -6.06 -11.63 12.53
C ILE A 164 -5.15 -11.21 13.69
N ASP A 165 -3.97 -11.80 13.79
CA ASP A 165 -3.02 -11.54 14.87
C ASP A 165 -2.26 -10.22 14.63
N ALA A 166 -1.81 -10.00 13.40
CA ALA A 166 -1.06 -8.83 13.00
C ALA A 166 -1.55 -8.25 11.66
N VAL A 167 -1.74 -6.94 11.62
CA VAL A 167 -1.96 -6.17 10.41
C VAL A 167 -0.69 -5.36 10.17
N LEU A 168 -0.04 -5.56 9.02
CA LEU A 168 1.14 -4.81 8.63
C LEU A 168 0.71 -3.75 7.64
N ILE A 169 0.98 -2.48 7.95
CA ILE A 169 0.72 -1.34 7.06
C ILE A 169 2.05 -0.82 6.55
N SER A 170 2.26 -0.73 5.24
CA SER A 170 3.50 -0.21 4.67
C SER A 170 3.59 1.32 4.71
N HIS A 171 2.49 2.02 4.42
CA HIS A 171 2.40 3.47 4.44
C HIS A 171 0.94 3.92 4.43
N ASP A 172 0.68 5.23 4.45
CA ASP A 172 -0.63 5.81 4.72
C ASP A 172 -1.46 6.16 3.47
N HIS A 173 -1.06 5.79 2.24
CA HIS A 173 -1.89 6.07 1.07
C HIS A 173 -3.23 5.29 1.11
N TYR A 174 -4.23 5.82 0.40
CA TYR A 174 -5.61 5.29 0.45
C TYR A 174 -5.76 3.86 -0.07
N ASP A 175 -4.86 3.41 -0.94
CA ASP A 175 -4.80 2.06 -1.48
C ASP A 175 -3.99 1.07 -0.64
N HIS A 176 -3.45 1.53 0.50
CA HIS A 176 -2.70 0.70 1.46
C HIS A 176 -3.24 0.80 2.89
N LEU A 177 -3.93 1.91 3.23
CA LEU A 177 -4.49 2.18 4.54
C LEU A 177 -5.97 2.61 4.44
N ASP A 178 -6.84 1.62 4.63
CA ASP A 178 -8.30 1.75 4.56
C ASP A 178 -8.94 1.88 5.96
N MET A 179 -9.54 3.04 6.23
CA MET A 179 -10.10 3.39 7.55
C MET A 179 -11.17 2.39 8.02
N ASP A 180 -12.05 1.96 7.12
CA ASP A 180 -13.17 1.09 7.50
C ASP A 180 -12.70 -0.34 7.77
N THR A 181 -11.72 -0.82 7.00
CA THR A 181 -11.01 -2.07 7.27
C THR A 181 -10.28 -2.02 8.62
N VAL A 182 -9.53 -0.96 8.89
CA VAL A 182 -8.84 -0.78 10.19
C VAL A 182 -9.83 -0.83 11.35
N ARG A 183 -10.93 -0.07 11.26
CA ARG A 183 -11.96 -0.05 12.32
C ARG A 183 -12.57 -1.41 12.55
N HIS A 184 -12.82 -2.18 11.48
CA HIS A 184 -13.33 -3.54 11.61
C HIS A 184 -12.34 -4.44 12.35
N LEU A 185 -11.07 -4.45 11.94
CA LEU A 185 -10.03 -5.30 12.51
C LEU A 185 -9.72 -4.94 13.98
N ALA A 186 -9.71 -3.65 14.31
CA ALA A 186 -9.49 -3.17 15.68
C ALA A 186 -10.56 -3.66 16.66
N ARG A 187 -11.84 -3.63 16.25
CA ARG A 187 -12.96 -4.19 17.05
C ARG A 187 -12.82 -5.69 17.29
N ARG A 188 -12.05 -6.39 16.47
CA ARG A 188 -11.79 -7.84 16.58
C ARG A 188 -10.46 -8.16 17.27
N GLY A 189 -9.75 -7.15 17.77
CA GLY A 189 -8.57 -7.35 18.62
C GLY A 189 -7.27 -7.61 17.86
N SER A 190 -7.18 -7.20 16.58
CA SER A 190 -5.94 -7.28 15.81
C SER A 190 -4.91 -6.26 16.30
N LYS A 191 -3.63 -6.63 16.26
CA LYS A 191 -2.52 -5.69 16.45
C LYS A 191 -2.12 -5.08 15.11
N PHE A 192 -1.78 -3.81 15.09
CA PHE A 192 -1.33 -3.07 13.92
C PHE A 192 0.14 -2.73 14.08
N PHE A 193 0.96 -3.18 13.14
CA PHE A 193 2.36 -2.81 13.02
C PHE A 193 2.46 -1.82 11.87
N VAL A 194 2.91 -0.60 12.20
CA VAL A 194 2.87 0.53 11.27
C VAL A 194 4.15 1.35 11.37
N PRO A 195 4.61 2.00 10.29
CA PRO A 195 5.65 3.00 10.37
C PRO A 195 5.29 4.15 11.32
N LEU A 196 6.31 4.75 11.92
CA LEU A 196 6.18 5.93 12.77
C LEU A 196 5.32 7.03 12.11
N GLY A 197 4.30 7.50 12.82
CA GLY A 197 3.40 8.56 12.38
C GLY A 197 1.99 8.06 12.10
N ILE A 198 1.86 6.86 11.52
CA ILE A 198 0.56 6.28 11.15
C ILE A 198 -0.30 5.98 12.39
N GLY A 199 0.31 5.74 13.55
CA GLY A 199 -0.44 5.52 14.79
C GLY A 199 -1.38 6.67 15.14
N ALA A 200 -1.05 7.91 14.77
CA ALA A 200 -1.95 9.06 14.97
C ALA A 200 -3.25 8.93 14.16
N HIS A 201 -3.18 8.39 12.94
CA HIS A 201 -4.37 8.12 12.14
C HIS A 201 -5.22 7.02 12.79
N LEU A 202 -4.58 5.93 13.24
CA LEU A 202 -5.30 4.79 13.82
C LEU A 202 -5.98 5.18 15.14
N GLU A 203 -5.31 5.93 16.00
CA GLU A 203 -5.88 6.48 17.24
C GLU A 203 -7.10 7.37 16.94
N ARG A 204 -6.99 8.26 15.93
CA ARG A 204 -8.13 9.09 15.47
C ARG A 204 -9.31 8.24 14.98
N TRP A 205 -9.05 7.05 14.46
CA TRP A 205 -10.09 6.12 14.01
C TRP A 205 -10.66 5.23 15.11
N GLY A 206 -10.16 5.36 16.34
CA GLY A 206 -10.62 4.64 17.52
C GLY A 206 -9.89 3.33 17.78
N VAL A 207 -8.71 3.12 17.18
CA VAL A 207 -7.85 1.98 17.52
C VAL A 207 -7.21 2.23 18.89
N PRO A 208 -7.36 1.32 19.87
CA PRO A 208 -6.70 1.44 21.16
C PRO A 208 -5.18 1.47 21.03
N ALA A 209 -4.49 2.34 21.78
CA ALA A 209 -3.03 2.46 21.74
C ALA A 209 -2.30 1.12 21.99
N ALA A 210 -2.85 0.24 22.84
CA ALA A 210 -2.31 -1.10 23.10
C ALA A 210 -2.35 -2.07 21.91
N GLN A 211 -3.09 -1.72 20.84
CA GLN A 211 -3.11 -2.47 19.58
C GLN A 211 -2.12 -1.90 18.55
N ILE A 212 -1.43 -0.79 18.83
CA ILE A 212 -0.61 -0.08 17.83
C ILE A 212 0.86 -0.22 18.18
N GLU A 213 1.64 -0.81 17.28
CA GLU A 213 3.09 -0.93 17.34
C GLU A 213 3.72 -0.04 16.25
N GLU A 214 4.16 1.16 16.62
CA GLU A 214 4.81 2.11 15.72
C GLU A 214 6.32 1.96 15.66
N LEU A 215 6.83 1.63 14.48
CA LEU A 215 8.23 1.27 14.25
C LEU A 215 8.91 2.19 13.25
N GLU A 216 10.18 2.47 13.51
CA GLU A 216 11.09 3.10 12.55
C GLU A 216 11.89 2.02 11.81
N TRP A 217 12.59 2.40 10.73
CA TRP A 217 13.41 1.45 9.98
C TRP A 217 14.43 0.73 10.88
N TRP A 218 14.51 -0.57 10.67
CA TRP A 218 15.29 -1.55 11.43
C TRP A 218 14.83 -1.80 12.87
N GLN A 219 13.77 -1.15 13.33
CA GLN A 219 13.13 -1.55 14.59
C GLN A 219 12.27 -2.79 14.37
N GLU A 220 12.16 -3.58 15.43
CA GLU A 220 11.45 -4.84 15.41
C GLU A 220 10.62 -5.06 16.67
N ARG A 221 9.64 -5.93 16.55
CA ARG A 221 8.80 -6.42 17.65
C ARG A 221 8.56 -7.91 17.48
N THR A 222 8.43 -8.58 18.61
CA THR A 222 8.09 -10.01 18.64
C THR A 222 6.59 -10.16 18.91
N LEU A 223 5.95 -11.01 18.12
CA LEU A 223 4.59 -11.48 18.34
C LEU A 223 4.62 -13.00 18.40
N GLY A 224 4.40 -13.58 19.58
CA GLY A 224 4.58 -15.02 19.77
C GLY A 224 6.03 -15.45 19.46
N SER A 225 6.20 -16.39 18.54
CA SER A 225 7.50 -16.88 18.05
C SER A 225 8.05 -16.09 16.86
N VAL A 226 7.31 -15.12 16.33
CA VAL A 226 7.63 -14.43 15.09
C VAL A 226 8.15 -13.02 15.36
N ARG A 227 9.24 -12.67 14.67
CA ARG A 227 9.84 -11.34 14.69
C ARG A 227 9.39 -10.53 13.48
N ILE A 228 8.80 -9.37 13.71
CA ILE A 228 8.31 -8.44 12.69
C ILE A 228 9.25 -7.24 12.66
N VAL A 229 9.92 -7.03 11.54
CA VAL A 229 10.93 -5.99 11.35
C VAL A 229 10.41 -4.96 10.35
N CYS A 230 10.36 -3.69 10.77
CA CYS A 230 10.07 -2.56 9.88
C CYS A 230 11.33 -2.29 9.04
N THR A 231 11.31 -2.64 7.75
CA THR A 231 12.49 -2.51 6.89
C THR A 231 12.36 -1.28 5.98
N PRO A 232 13.48 -0.64 5.60
CA PRO A 232 13.42 0.54 4.74
C PRO A 232 12.87 0.19 3.35
N THR A 233 12.33 1.19 2.67
CA THR A 233 11.88 1.10 1.27
C THR A 233 11.90 2.51 0.67
N ARG A 234 11.82 2.65 -0.66
CA ARG A 234 11.94 3.95 -1.34
C ARG A 234 10.58 4.46 -1.81
N HIS A 235 9.92 5.29 -1.00
CA HIS A 235 8.56 5.76 -1.26
C HIS A 235 8.25 7.08 -0.53
N TYR A 236 6.97 7.42 -0.38
CA TYR A 236 6.51 8.57 0.39
C TYR A 236 5.16 8.26 1.08
N SER A 237 4.60 9.24 1.79
CA SER A 237 3.31 9.17 2.48
C SER A 237 2.47 10.43 2.23
N GLY A 238 1.19 10.42 2.62
CA GLY A 238 0.32 11.58 2.66
C GLY A 238 -1.13 11.25 2.33
N ARG A 239 -2.06 11.86 3.07
CA ARG A 239 -3.51 11.68 2.89
C ARG A 239 -4.23 12.99 2.57
N GLY A 240 -3.63 14.14 2.89
CA GLY A 240 -4.16 15.47 2.69
C GLY A 240 -3.37 16.29 1.67
N LEU A 241 -3.57 17.62 1.71
CA LEU A 241 -2.96 18.55 0.76
C LEU A 241 -1.57 19.06 1.18
N ARG A 242 -1.19 18.87 2.44
CA ARG A 242 0.00 19.51 3.06
C ARG A 242 0.81 18.56 3.95
N ASP A 243 0.57 17.26 3.82
CA ASP A 243 1.10 16.21 4.71
C ASP A 243 1.95 15.19 3.93
N ARG A 244 2.41 15.55 2.72
CA ARG A 244 3.33 14.72 1.94
C ARG A 244 4.56 14.37 2.78
N SER A 245 4.84 13.08 2.91
CA SER A 245 5.95 12.52 3.68
C SER A 245 5.87 12.85 5.17
N SER A 246 4.69 13.15 5.72
CA SER A 246 4.53 13.48 7.15
C SER A 246 4.60 12.27 8.07
N THR A 247 4.29 11.07 7.58
CA THR A 247 4.53 9.79 8.28
C THR A 247 5.63 9.00 7.59
N LEU A 248 6.24 8.05 8.30
CA LEU A 248 7.19 7.12 7.70
C LEU A 248 6.45 6.12 6.78
N TRP A 249 7.20 5.46 5.89
CA TRP A 249 6.79 4.35 5.03
C TRP A 249 7.77 3.19 5.20
N SER A 250 7.39 1.95 4.91
CA SER A 250 8.27 0.79 5.12
C SER A 250 7.97 -0.37 4.17
N SER A 251 8.97 -1.23 4.01
CA SER A 251 8.75 -2.64 3.72
C SER A 251 8.65 -3.42 5.04
N TRP A 252 8.28 -4.69 4.99
CA TRP A 252 8.19 -5.54 6.17
C TRP A 252 8.92 -6.87 5.95
N SER A 253 9.72 -7.25 6.93
CA SER A 253 10.30 -8.59 7.01
C SER A 253 9.74 -9.31 8.23
N VAL A 254 9.16 -10.49 8.01
CA VAL A 254 8.55 -11.29 9.06
C VAL A 254 9.28 -12.62 9.14
N VAL A 255 9.94 -12.85 10.26
CA VAL A 255 10.86 -13.98 10.49
C VAL A 255 10.31 -14.86 11.60
N GLY A 256 9.75 -16.00 11.22
CA GLY A 256 9.32 -17.06 12.13
C GLY A 256 10.44 -18.05 12.43
N PRO A 257 10.14 -19.07 13.26
CA PRO A 257 11.07 -20.16 13.57
C PRO A 257 11.48 -20.97 12.34
N ASP A 258 10.52 -21.30 11.47
CA ASP A 258 10.74 -22.21 10.35
C ASP A 258 10.66 -21.48 9.00
N HIS A 259 9.80 -20.47 8.90
CA HIS A 259 9.54 -19.75 7.65
C HIS A 259 9.70 -18.24 7.82
N ARG A 260 9.90 -17.55 6.70
CA ARG A 260 9.90 -16.09 6.67
C ARG A 260 9.42 -15.53 5.35
N PHE A 261 8.74 -14.38 5.42
CA PHE A 261 8.33 -13.65 4.22
C PHE A 261 8.82 -12.20 4.23
N PHE A 262 8.98 -11.66 3.03
CA PHE A 262 9.24 -10.25 2.78
C PHE A 262 8.04 -9.62 2.09
N TYR A 263 7.67 -8.41 2.48
CA TYR A 263 6.66 -7.59 1.81
C TYR A 263 7.25 -6.23 1.44
N SER A 264 7.25 -5.88 0.15
CA SER A 264 7.91 -4.67 -0.34
C SER A 264 7.26 -3.37 0.09
N GLY A 265 5.98 -3.41 0.50
CA GLY A 265 5.15 -2.21 0.44
C GLY A 265 5.05 -1.69 -0.98
N ASP A 266 4.85 -0.39 -1.11
CA ASP A 266 5.00 0.33 -2.36
C ASP A 266 6.39 0.97 -2.43
N THR A 267 7.09 0.85 -3.56
CA THR A 267 8.50 1.26 -3.62
C THR A 267 9.04 1.46 -5.04
N GLY A 268 10.04 2.34 -5.16
CA GLY A 268 11.05 2.33 -6.20
C GLY A 268 12.18 1.35 -5.89
N TYR A 269 13.08 1.15 -6.84
CA TYR A 269 14.25 0.32 -6.61
C TYR A 269 15.28 1.07 -5.75
N SER A 270 15.96 0.33 -4.88
CA SER A 270 17.07 0.82 -4.08
C SER A 270 18.00 -0.33 -3.72
N ARG A 271 19.27 -0.02 -3.46
CA ARG A 271 20.25 -1.04 -3.02
C ARG A 271 19.96 -1.57 -1.61
N LEU A 272 19.09 -0.90 -0.84
CA LEU A 272 18.68 -1.34 0.50
C LEU A 272 18.12 -2.76 0.54
N PHE A 273 17.57 -3.27 -0.58
CA PHE A 273 17.00 -4.62 -0.63
C PHE A 273 18.08 -5.71 -0.49
N GLN A 274 19.32 -5.41 -0.91
CA GLN A 274 20.47 -6.29 -0.71
C GLN A 274 20.84 -6.39 0.77
N ASP A 275 20.77 -5.28 1.51
CA ASP A 275 21.00 -5.26 2.94
C ASP A 275 19.92 -6.05 3.70
N ILE A 276 18.65 -5.91 3.28
CA ILE A 276 17.53 -6.69 3.82
C ILE A 276 17.78 -8.19 3.59
N GLY A 277 18.08 -8.60 2.35
CA GLY A 277 18.36 -9.99 2.03
C GLY A 277 19.58 -10.56 2.75
N ALA A 278 20.62 -9.75 2.96
CA ALA A 278 21.81 -10.15 3.70
C ALA A 278 21.56 -10.33 5.20
N ARG A 279 20.70 -9.48 5.81
CA ARG A 279 20.42 -9.51 7.26
C ARG A 279 19.32 -10.47 7.66
N LEU A 280 18.29 -10.61 6.83
CA LEU A 280 17.02 -11.24 7.21
C LEU A 280 16.62 -12.38 6.26
N GLY A 281 17.19 -12.45 5.06
CA GLY A 281 16.95 -13.53 4.11
C GLY A 281 17.68 -14.84 4.44
N PRO A 282 17.53 -15.88 3.59
CA PRO A 282 16.63 -15.94 2.45
C PRO A 282 15.16 -16.02 2.85
N PHE A 283 14.25 -15.45 2.05
CA PHE A 283 12.80 -15.50 2.30
C PHE A 283 12.12 -16.59 1.50
N ASP A 284 11.16 -17.28 2.11
CA ASP A 284 10.40 -18.33 1.43
C ASP A 284 9.46 -17.73 0.38
N ILE A 285 8.75 -16.67 0.74
CA ILE A 285 7.94 -15.87 -0.19
C ILE A 285 8.33 -14.39 -0.07
N ALA A 286 8.55 -13.75 -1.22
CA ALA A 286 8.66 -12.30 -1.34
C ALA A 286 7.41 -11.75 -2.06
N PHE A 287 6.57 -11.02 -1.32
CA PHE A 287 5.45 -10.26 -1.85
C PHE A 287 5.98 -8.93 -2.40
N VAL A 288 6.02 -8.79 -3.72
CA VAL A 288 6.67 -7.65 -4.37
C VAL A 288 5.68 -6.93 -5.29
N LYS A 289 5.55 -5.61 -5.11
CA LYS A 289 4.75 -4.76 -5.99
C LYS A 289 5.28 -4.80 -7.42
N ILE A 290 4.39 -4.90 -8.40
CA ILE A 290 4.77 -4.92 -9.83
C ILE A 290 4.10 -3.85 -10.69
N GLY A 291 2.97 -3.26 -10.25
CA GLY A 291 2.24 -2.24 -11.01
C GLY A 291 2.51 -0.80 -10.54
N ALA A 292 1.65 0.13 -10.97
CA ALA A 292 1.67 1.54 -10.57
C ALA A 292 2.96 2.31 -10.91
N TYR A 293 3.64 1.93 -11.99
CA TYR A 293 4.75 2.69 -12.57
C TYR A 293 4.27 3.58 -13.72
N GLY A 294 5.06 4.60 -14.05
CA GLY A 294 4.73 5.54 -15.12
C GLY A 294 5.95 6.24 -15.71
N PRO A 295 5.75 7.16 -16.67
CA PRO A 295 6.85 7.85 -17.32
C PRO A 295 7.54 8.84 -16.37
N GLY A 296 8.87 8.96 -16.50
CA GLY A 296 9.67 9.98 -15.81
C GLY A 296 10.41 9.47 -14.56
N ALA A 297 11.63 9.96 -14.38
CA ALA A 297 12.57 9.49 -13.35
C ALA A 297 12.02 9.60 -11.92
N SER A 298 11.28 10.66 -11.59
CA SER A 298 10.72 10.84 -10.25
C SER A 298 9.67 9.80 -9.89
N TRP A 299 8.95 9.25 -10.88
CA TRP A 299 8.01 8.15 -10.65
C TRP A 299 8.75 6.83 -10.51
N PHE A 300 9.73 6.55 -11.38
CA PHE A 300 10.60 5.36 -11.26
C PHE A 300 11.28 5.24 -9.90
N ASP A 301 11.64 6.37 -9.31
CA ASP A 301 12.30 6.43 -8.01
C ASP A 301 11.44 5.99 -6.83
N ILE A 302 10.11 6.05 -6.96
CA ILE A 302 9.16 5.70 -5.89
C ILE A 302 8.18 4.58 -6.28
N HIS A 303 8.11 4.21 -7.56
CA HIS A 303 7.41 3.04 -8.07
C HIS A 303 8.24 2.38 -9.17
N MET A 304 8.87 1.26 -8.83
CA MET A 304 9.73 0.51 -9.73
C MET A 304 8.93 -0.19 -10.85
N PRO A 305 9.53 -0.38 -12.05
CA PRO A 305 8.95 -1.20 -13.09
C PRO A 305 9.10 -2.70 -12.76
N PRO A 306 8.39 -3.58 -13.50
CA PRO A 306 8.36 -5.02 -13.24
C PRO A 306 9.74 -5.69 -13.23
N GLU A 307 10.69 -5.21 -14.06
CA GLU A 307 12.01 -5.81 -14.14
C GLU A 307 12.83 -5.54 -12.87
N GLN A 308 12.71 -4.34 -12.31
CA GLN A 308 13.31 -4.01 -11.02
C GLN A 308 12.60 -4.75 -9.88
N ALA A 309 11.30 -5.04 -9.99
CA ALA A 309 10.61 -5.88 -9.00
C ALA A 309 11.20 -7.30 -8.94
N VAL A 310 11.53 -7.89 -10.10
CA VAL A 310 12.27 -9.17 -10.15
C VAL A 310 13.67 -9.02 -9.53
N GLN A 311 14.34 -7.89 -9.76
CA GLN A 311 15.62 -7.62 -9.12
C GLN A 311 15.50 -7.47 -7.59
N VAL A 312 14.48 -6.78 -7.07
CA VAL A 312 14.18 -6.71 -5.63
C VAL A 312 14.01 -8.10 -5.03
N HIS A 313 13.23 -8.96 -5.67
CA HIS A 313 13.05 -10.35 -5.22
C HIS A 313 14.40 -11.09 -5.09
N ARG A 314 15.31 -10.91 -6.05
CA ARG A 314 16.66 -11.51 -6.01
C ARG A 314 17.52 -10.90 -4.89
N ASP A 315 17.46 -9.58 -4.72
CA ASP A 315 18.27 -8.86 -3.72
C ASP A 315 17.85 -9.21 -2.29
N VAL A 316 16.55 -9.38 -2.04
CA VAL A 316 16.08 -9.90 -0.74
C VAL A 316 16.33 -11.40 -0.56
N ARG A 317 16.86 -12.09 -1.58
CA ARG A 317 17.08 -13.54 -1.59
C ARG A 317 15.79 -14.32 -1.39
N GLY A 318 14.72 -13.92 -2.06
CA GLY A 318 13.47 -14.67 -2.08
C GLY A 318 13.63 -15.99 -2.84
N LYS A 319 12.97 -17.05 -2.37
CA LYS A 319 12.85 -18.33 -3.09
C LYS A 319 11.73 -18.24 -4.12
N ARG A 320 10.56 -17.78 -3.70
CA ARG A 320 9.37 -17.59 -4.55
C ARG A 320 8.92 -16.13 -4.58
N MET A 321 8.68 -15.60 -5.78
CA MET A 321 8.15 -14.25 -5.98
C MET A 321 6.64 -14.30 -6.10
N PHE A 322 5.94 -13.57 -5.23
CA PHE A 322 4.49 -13.38 -5.26
C PHE A 322 4.19 -11.93 -5.70
N PRO A 323 3.66 -11.71 -6.91
CA PRO A 323 3.40 -10.37 -7.42
C PRO A 323 2.14 -9.75 -6.81
N VAL A 324 2.25 -8.50 -6.33
CA VAL A 324 1.12 -7.70 -5.80
C VAL A 324 1.06 -6.33 -6.50
N HIS A 325 0.07 -5.50 -6.14
CA HIS A 325 -0.08 -4.12 -6.65
C HIS A 325 -0.46 -4.03 -8.14
N TRP A 326 -1.28 -4.95 -8.64
CA TRP A 326 -1.75 -4.96 -10.03
C TRP A 326 -3.18 -5.50 -10.14
N SER A 327 -3.84 -5.33 -11.30
CA SER A 327 -5.15 -5.93 -11.64
C SER A 327 -6.31 -5.72 -10.63
N THR A 328 -6.26 -4.66 -9.82
CA THR A 328 -7.33 -4.35 -8.85
C THR A 328 -7.85 -2.93 -8.98
N PHE A 329 -6.99 -1.92 -9.01
CA PHE A 329 -7.37 -0.52 -9.19
C PHE A 329 -6.66 0.09 -10.39
N ASN A 330 -7.29 1.08 -11.04
CA ASN A 330 -6.64 1.90 -12.05
C ASN A 330 -5.84 3.04 -11.36
N LEU A 331 -4.55 2.79 -11.13
CA LEU A 331 -3.63 3.72 -10.45
C LEU A 331 -2.44 4.13 -11.34
N ALA A 332 -2.44 3.76 -12.62
CA ALA A 332 -1.28 3.89 -13.50
C ALA A 332 -1.64 4.13 -14.97
N TYR A 333 -0.61 4.34 -15.79
CA TYR A 333 -0.71 4.62 -17.23
C TYR A 333 -0.21 3.46 -18.10
N HIS A 334 -0.34 2.24 -17.61
CA HIS A 334 -0.03 1.02 -18.35
C HIS A 334 -1.31 0.18 -18.48
N ASP A 335 -1.34 -0.77 -19.41
CA ASP A 335 -2.47 -1.72 -19.46
C ASP A 335 -2.62 -2.42 -18.11
N TRP A 336 -3.85 -2.78 -17.75
CA TRP A 336 -4.15 -3.43 -16.46
C TRP A 336 -3.35 -4.72 -16.24
N ASP A 337 -2.98 -5.44 -17.32
CA ASP A 337 -2.24 -6.70 -17.32
C ASP A 337 -0.76 -6.57 -17.75
N GLU A 338 -0.30 -5.38 -18.14
CA GLU A 338 1.10 -5.17 -18.52
C GLU A 338 2.10 -5.57 -17.43
N PRO A 339 1.88 -5.22 -16.14
CA PRO A 339 2.81 -5.55 -15.07
C PRO A 339 3.14 -7.04 -15.04
N ILE A 340 2.14 -7.91 -15.03
CA ILE A 340 2.36 -9.35 -14.88
C ILE A 340 3.03 -9.95 -16.11
N ARG A 341 2.69 -9.46 -17.32
CA ARG A 341 3.33 -9.91 -18.57
C ARG A 341 4.83 -9.63 -18.56
N ARG A 342 5.21 -8.44 -18.11
CA ARG A 342 6.62 -8.02 -18.03
C ARG A 342 7.36 -8.75 -16.89
N THR A 343 6.74 -8.90 -15.72
CA THR A 343 7.31 -9.70 -14.62
C THR A 343 7.54 -11.14 -15.06
N LEU A 344 6.58 -11.76 -15.77
CA LEU A 344 6.71 -13.13 -16.25
C LEU A 344 7.87 -13.29 -17.24
N ALA A 345 8.03 -12.35 -18.18
CA ALA A 345 9.12 -12.35 -19.14
C ALA A 345 10.49 -12.23 -18.44
N GLU A 346 10.62 -11.30 -17.50
CA GLU A 346 11.87 -11.08 -16.77
C GLU A 346 12.20 -12.23 -15.80
N ALA A 347 11.20 -12.79 -15.12
CA ALA A 347 11.38 -13.95 -14.25
C ALA A 347 11.90 -15.16 -15.05
N GLY A 348 11.34 -15.40 -16.25
CA GLY A 348 11.82 -16.44 -17.16
C GLY A 348 13.27 -16.22 -17.62
N ARG A 349 13.67 -14.97 -17.85
CA ARG A 349 15.05 -14.61 -18.24
C ARG A 349 16.07 -14.80 -17.11
N THR A 350 15.64 -14.61 -15.87
CA THR A 350 16.52 -14.59 -14.69
C THR A 350 16.44 -15.86 -13.84
N GLY A 351 15.56 -16.80 -14.17
CA GLY A 351 15.38 -18.05 -13.44
C GLY A 351 14.64 -17.88 -12.10
N VAL A 352 13.87 -16.79 -11.94
CA VAL A 352 13.09 -16.54 -10.72
C VAL A 352 11.82 -17.37 -10.72
N GLU A 353 11.52 -18.03 -9.58
CA GLU A 353 10.27 -18.76 -9.38
C GLU A 353 9.12 -17.78 -9.11
N LEU A 354 8.40 -17.40 -10.17
CA LEU A 354 7.22 -16.53 -10.10
C LEU A 354 5.93 -17.36 -9.97
N VAL A 355 5.13 -17.06 -8.94
CA VAL A 355 3.75 -17.57 -8.86
C VAL A 355 2.75 -16.58 -9.43
N THR A 356 1.72 -17.09 -10.10
CA THR A 356 0.63 -16.27 -10.66
C THR A 356 -0.75 -16.75 -10.20
N PRO A 357 -1.05 -16.64 -8.89
CA PRO A 357 -2.34 -17.07 -8.35
C PRO A 357 -3.47 -16.20 -8.88
N ARG A 358 -4.66 -16.82 -9.00
CA ARG A 358 -5.92 -16.07 -9.06
C ARG A 358 -6.21 -15.44 -7.71
N LEU A 359 -7.12 -14.48 -7.67
CA LEU A 359 -7.59 -13.90 -6.41
C LEU A 359 -8.23 -14.99 -5.54
N GLY A 360 -7.81 -15.09 -4.27
CA GLY A 360 -8.25 -16.14 -3.36
C GLY A 360 -7.60 -17.52 -3.54
N GLU A 361 -6.70 -17.69 -4.53
CA GLU A 361 -5.99 -18.95 -4.73
C GLU A 361 -4.82 -19.08 -3.74
N TRP A 362 -4.78 -20.19 -3.01
CA TRP A 362 -3.74 -20.47 -2.04
C TRP A 362 -2.41 -20.81 -2.70
N VAL A 363 -1.35 -20.15 -2.24
CA VAL A 363 0.04 -20.49 -2.50
C VAL A 363 0.67 -20.93 -1.18
N ASP A 364 1.24 -22.12 -1.15
CA ASP A 364 1.93 -22.70 0.00
C ASP A 364 3.42 -22.82 -0.34
N ALA A 365 4.29 -22.27 0.51
CA ALA A 365 5.73 -22.15 0.26
C ALA A 365 6.41 -23.50 0.02
N ASP A 366 5.92 -24.58 0.65
CA ASP A 366 6.53 -25.91 0.59
C ASP A 366 5.88 -26.83 -0.43
N ARG A 367 4.87 -26.33 -1.16
CA ARG A 367 4.16 -27.08 -2.20
C ARG A 367 4.43 -26.50 -3.57
N GLU A 368 4.38 -27.36 -4.57
CA GLU A 368 4.38 -26.94 -5.96
C GLU A 368 3.11 -26.11 -6.23
N PHE A 369 3.29 -24.98 -6.92
CA PHE A 369 2.19 -24.13 -7.36
C PHE A 369 2.12 -24.08 -8.88
N LYS A 370 0.98 -24.48 -9.44
CA LYS A 370 0.76 -24.44 -10.89
C LYS A 370 0.25 -23.07 -11.31
N SER A 371 1.17 -22.19 -11.67
CA SER A 371 0.88 -20.87 -12.24
C SER A 371 0.03 -20.96 -13.52
N THR A 372 -0.96 -20.08 -13.62
CA THR A 372 -1.78 -19.91 -14.84
C THR A 372 -1.72 -18.48 -15.34
N ARG A 373 -1.90 -18.28 -16.65
CA ARG A 373 -1.96 -16.96 -17.28
C ARG A 373 -3.38 -16.45 -17.39
N TRP A 374 -4.07 -16.40 -16.26
CA TRP A 374 -5.51 -16.13 -16.22
C TRP A 374 -5.90 -14.76 -16.83
N TRP A 375 -4.97 -13.80 -16.88
CA TRP A 375 -5.22 -12.50 -17.51
C TRP A 375 -5.41 -12.58 -19.02
N GLU A 376 -4.82 -13.58 -19.69
CA GLU A 376 -5.00 -13.78 -21.14
C GLU A 376 -6.45 -14.12 -21.50
N ALA A 377 -7.18 -14.77 -20.59
CA ALA A 377 -8.60 -15.10 -20.76
C ALA A 377 -9.55 -13.91 -20.50
N VAL A 378 -9.03 -12.81 -19.93
CA VAL A 378 -9.78 -11.60 -19.61
C VAL A 378 -9.52 -10.49 -20.64
N ARG A 379 -8.48 -10.58 -21.47
CA ARG A 379 -8.13 -9.54 -22.46
C ARG A 379 -9.14 -9.38 -23.60
#